data_AF-A0A5P2C8M0-F1
#
_entry.id   AF-A0A5P2C8M0-F1
#
_cell.length_a   1.000
_cell.length_b   1.000
_cell.length_c   1.000
_cell.angle_alpha   90.00
_cell.angle_beta   90.00
_cell.angle_gamma   90.00
#
_symmetry.space_group_name_H-M   'P 1'
#
loop_
_entity.id
_entity.type
_entity.pdbx_description
1 polymer ?
#
loop_
_entity_poly.entity_id
_entity_poly.type
_entity_poly.pdbx_seq_one_letter_code
_entity_poly.pdbx_strand_id
1 'polypeptide(L)'
;MTTFTQLDAGIPLLLLPVRLETRFTPRDAVGARVLKIRIYPDDVHQDSHEPGLTAAESTGGKEFWAALWRAGRGVEGEQQRLTAWQLLVARHGAHRARWIAERLTPVNPGQRPDERIPADAPLSPPPQWPDVPSADAAWTRASRIAVLPDRWLATGHFGGRKVFEQRGAPITRPLATGPDPADDLNEVGQVGPGMRWMVDFAAAELAGMGISVRLPPGSPDRFDRITVLGVAESLDAAEATAALSGLLDAHAATWGLDLVPQGTPTNNDGPGRPGGRRPRTLDGAGVLAALDAAPAAPGDGSDAAALAHALGVTERTSPLWRLPHAAGTEGGEASAMAAALWPATWGYYLRELFSPGFDGMPLADWRRFTIDTVRARGPLPAVRVGDQPYGVLPVTSLTQWRPHPSRPDLLF
;
A
#
# COMPACT_ATOMS: atom_id res chain seq x y z
N MET A 1 -26.36 -0.24 20.66
CA MET A 1 -25.82 -1.21 19.69
C MET A 1 -24.32 -1.07 19.68
N THR A 2 -23.61 -2.10 20.11
CA THR A 2 -22.13 -2.16 20.11
C THR A 2 -21.62 -2.20 18.68
N THR A 3 -20.82 -1.21 18.31
CA THR A 3 -20.19 -1.06 16.99
C THR A 3 -19.30 -2.28 16.69
N PHE A 4 -19.28 -2.76 15.43
CA PHE A 4 -18.40 -3.83 14.92
C PHE A 4 -18.64 -5.26 15.46
N THR A 5 -19.80 -5.54 16.04
CA THR A 5 -20.12 -6.88 16.58
C THR A 5 -20.31 -7.97 15.53
N GLN A 6 -20.46 -7.59 14.26
CA GLN A 6 -20.63 -8.51 13.13
C GLN A 6 -19.31 -8.89 12.44
N LEU A 7 -18.18 -8.34 12.87
CA LEU A 7 -16.88 -8.68 12.30
C LEU A 7 -16.42 -10.07 12.73
N ASP A 8 -15.88 -10.82 11.79
CA ASP A 8 -15.21 -12.08 12.07
C ASP A 8 -13.85 -11.82 12.74
N ALA A 9 -13.71 -12.27 14.00
CA ALA A 9 -12.48 -12.11 14.77
C ALA A 9 -11.31 -12.96 14.26
N GLY A 10 -11.56 -13.93 13.36
CA GLY A 10 -10.52 -14.71 12.68
C GLY A 10 -9.84 -13.97 11.53
N ILE A 11 -10.38 -12.83 11.11
CA ILE A 11 -9.90 -12.08 9.94
C ILE A 11 -9.21 -10.79 10.44
N PRO A 12 -7.94 -10.54 10.09
CA PRO A 12 -7.27 -9.32 10.47
C PRO A 12 -7.88 -8.10 9.77
N LEU A 13 -7.93 -6.97 10.48
CA LEU A 13 -8.35 -5.69 9.91
C LEU A 13 -7.14 -4.90 9.42
N LEU A 14 -7.17 -4.46 8.16
CA LEU A 14 -6.24 -3.47 7.64
C LEU A 14 -6.75 -2.06 7.95
N LEU A 15 -6.04 -1.34 8.82
CA LEU A 15 -6.34 0.06 9.14
C LEU A 15 -5.40 0.97 8.37
N LEU A 16 -5.95 1.69 7.39
CA LEU A 16 -5.22 2.68 6.61
C LEU A 16 -5.31 4.07 7.27
N PRO A 17 -4.23 4.88 7.18
CA PRO A 17 -4.17 6.18 7.83
C PRO A 17 -5.14 7.20 7.24
N VAL A 18 -5.62 8.08 8.12
CA VAL A 18 -6.40 9.26 7.77
C VAL A 18 -5.89 10.46 8.55
N ARG A 19 -5.93 11.64 7.94
CA ARG A 19 -5.69 12.92 8.59
C ARG A 19 -6.99 13.45 9.19
N LEU A 20 -6.89 14.00 10.40
CA LEU A 20 -8.01 14.63 11.08
C LEU A 20 -7.83 16.14 11.14
N GLU A 21 -8.88 16.87 10.83
CA GLU A 21 -8.99 18.30 11.16
C GLU A 21 -10.13 18.49 12.15
N THR A 22 -9.87 19.22 13.23
CA THR A 22 -10.87 19.43 14.28
C THR A 22 -11.06 20.91 14.56
N ARG A 23 -12.30 21.32 14.74
CA ARG A 23 -12.64 22.69 15.12
C ARG A 23 -13.84 22.72 16.03
N PHE A 24 -13.75 23.49 17.10
CA PHE A 24 -14.93 23.76 17.91
C PHE A 24 -15.70 24.98 17.39
N THR A 25 -17.01 24.94 17.50
CA THR A 25 -17.85 26.13 17.40
C THR A 25 -17.75 26.96 18.69
N PRO A 26 -18.13 28.25 18.63
CA PRO A 26 -18.46 29.02 19.83
C PRO A 26 -19.51 28.30 20.68
N ARG A 27 -19.52 28.60 21.99
CA ARG A 27 -20.57 28.14 22.88
C ARG A 27 -21.88 28.89 22.55
N ASP A 28 -22.99 28.17 22.62
CA ASP A 28 -24.33 28.76 22.55
C ASP A 28 -24.74 29.38 23.89
N ALA A 29 -25.93 29.99 23.94
CA ALA A 29 -26.44 30.69 25.12
C ALA A 29 -26.58 29.78 26.36
N VAL A 30 -26.70 28.46 26.19
CA VAL A 30 -26.77 27.50 27.31
C VAL A 30 -25.40 26.90 27.66
N GLY A 31 -24.33 27.35 27.01
CA GLY A 31 -22.96 26.92 27.27
C GLY A 31 -22.55 25.63 26.56
N ALA A 32 -23.39 25.07 25.70
CA ALA A 32 -23.05 23.91 24.88
C ALA A 32 -22.29 24.34 23.62
N ARG A 33 -21.54 23.43 22.99
CA ARG A 33 -20.81 23.70 21.73
C ARG A 33 -20.77 22.47 20.85
N VAL A 34 -20.33 22.62 19.62
CA VAL A 34 -20.12 21.51 18.69
C VAL A 34 -18.63 21.36 18.41
N LEU A 35 -18.12 20.14 18.52
CA LEU A 35 -16.83 19.75 17.97
C LEU A 35 -17.06 19.20 16.55
N LYS A 36 -16.51 19.88 15.55
CA LYS A 36 -16.48 19.44 14.16
C LYS A 36 -15.20 18.64 13.93
N ILE A 37 -15.33 17.43 13.40
CA ILE A 37 -14.24 16.54 13.03
C ILE A 37 -14.37 16.26 11.54
N ARG A 38 -13.33 16.57 10.76
CA ARG A 38 -13.24 16.26 9.34
C ARG A 38 -12.18 15.20 9.13
N ILE A 39 -12.51 14.21 8.31
CA ILE A 39 -11.64 13.08 7.99
C ILE A 39 -11.15 13.23 6.55
N TYR A 40 -9.84 13.20 6.36
CA TYR A 40 -9.20 13.17 5.05
C TYR A 40 -8.42 11.87 4.89
N PRO A 41 -8.80 11.01 3.94
CA PRO A 41 -8.00 9.84 3.59
C PRO A 41 -6.60 10.25 3.14
N ASP A 42 -5.59 9.49 3.58
CA ASP A 42 -4.19 9.68 3.17
C ASP A 42 -3.96 9.20 1.72
N ASP A 43 -2.78 9.45 1.16
CA ASP A 43 -2.42 9.18 -0.24
C ASP A 43 -2.59 7.70 -0.62
N VAL A 44 -2.41 6.78 0.33
CA VAL A 44 -2.66 5.33 0.14
C VAL A 44 -4.10 5.00 -0.25
N HIS A 45 -5.07 5.88 -0.02
CA HIS A 45 -6.45 5.63 -0.47
C HIS A 45 -6.72 6.11 -1.89
N GLN A 46 -5.81 6.88 -2.50
CA GLN A 46 -6.08 7.58 -3.75
C GLN A 46 -6.02 6.63 -4.96
N ASP A 47 -7.03 6.68 -5.81
CA ASP A 47 -7.14 5.92 -7.06
C ASP A 47 -7.50 6.86 -8.23
N SER A 48 -6.46 7.24 -8.98
CA SER A 48 -6.53 7.97 -10.24
C SER A 48 -6.27 7.07 -11.45
N HIS A 49 -6.27 5.74 -11.28
CA HIS A 49 -5.81 4.82 -12.31
C HIS A 49 -6.86 4.62 -13.42
N GLU A 50 -6.38 4.60 -14.66
CA GLU A 50 -7.17 4.31 -15.87
C GLU A 50 -6.79 2.91 -16.38
N PRO A 51 -7.59 1.86 -16.10
CA PRO A 51 -7.17 0.49 -16.42
C PRO A 51 -7.05 0.22 -17.92
N GLY A 52 -7.92 0.84 -18.72
CA GLY A 52 -7.94 0.67 -20.17
C GLY A 52 -6.75 1.34 -20.84
N LEU A 53 -6.35 0.80 -21.99
CA LEU A 53 -5.30 1.36 -22.83
C LEU A 53 -5.89 2.17 -23.97
N THR A 54 -5.37 3.37 -24.18
CA THR A 54 -5.68 4.15 -25.39
C THR A 54 -5.11 3.49 -26.64
N ALA A 55 -5.60 3.85 -27.83
CA ALA A 55 -5.05 3.34 -29.08
C ALA A 55 -3.54 3.62 -29.23
N ALA A 56 -3.08 4.78 -28.75
CA ALA A 56 -1.67 5.15 -28.75
C ALA A 56 -0.83 4.28 -27.80
N GLU A 57 -1.35 3.99 -26.61
CA GLU A 57 -0.70 3.10 -25.62
C GLU A 57 -0.65 1.65 -26.11
N SER A 58 -1.75 1.17 -26.70
CA SER A 58 -1.81 -0.19 -27.28
C SER A 58 -0.79 -0.34 -28.40
N THR A 59 -0.65 0.67 -29.26
CA THR A 59 0.35 0.69 -30.34
C THR A 59 1.77 0.68 -29.77
N GLY A 60 2.06 1.61 -28.85
CA GLY A 60 3.40 1.72 -28.24
C GLY A 60 3.82 0.46 -27.48
N GLY A 61 2.90 -0.19 -26.75
CA GLY A 61 3.18 -1.44 -26.05
C GLY A 61 3.43 -2.62 -27.00
N LYS A 62 2.70 -2.71 -28.12
CA LYS A 62 2.95 -3.73 -29.15
C LYS A 62 4.29 -3.52 -29.84
N GLU A 63 4.66 -2.28 -30.12
CA GLU A 63 5.98 -1.92 -30.66
C GLU A 63 7.11 -2.29 -29.68
N PHE A 64 6.93 -1.99 -28.39
CA PHE A 64 7.85 -2.38 -27.32
C PHE A 64 8.08 -3.90 -27.30
N TRP A 65 7.02 -4.70 -27.23
CA TRP A 65 7.14 -6.15 -27.18
C TRP A 65 7.71 -6.75 -28.47
N ALA A 66 7.37 -6.20 -29.64
CA ALA A 66 7.97 -6.60 -30.91
C ALA A 66 9.48 -6.29 -30.95
N ALA A 67 9.92 -5.18 -30.36
CA ALA A 67 11.34 -4.86 -30.22
C ALA A 67 12.05 -5.82 -29.25
N LEU A 68 11.42 -6.19 -28.13
CA LEU A 68 11.93 -7.21 -27.21
C LEU A 68 12.02 -8.60 -27.86
N TRP A 69 11.07 -8.95 -28.72
CA TRP A 69 11.10 -10.19 -29.51
C TRP A 69 12.29 -10.21 -30.48
N ARG A 70 12.52 -9.11 -31.21
CA ARG A 70 13.67 -8.98 -32.12
C ARG A 70 14.99 -8.98 -31.38
N ALA A 71 15.07 -8.35 -30.22
CA ALA A 71 16.29 -8.29 -29.43
C ALA A 71 16.72 -9.67 -28.90
N GLY A 72 15.78 -10.61 -28.77
CA GLY A 72 16.03 -11.89 -28.11
C GLY A 72 16.26 -11.73 -26.60
N ARG A 73 16.49 -12.86 -25.92
CA ARG A 73 16.84 -12.93 -24.49
C ARG A 73 18.34 -12.80 -24.24
N GLY A 74 19.18 -13.05 -25.25
CA GLY A 74 20.63 -13.00 -25.15
C GLY A 74 21.20 -11.62 -24.79
N VAL A 75 22.46 -11.61 -24.37
CA VAL A 75 23.21 -10.39 -24.00
C VAL A 75 23.36 -9.40 -25.18
N GLU A 76 23.41 -9.90 -26.41
CA GLU A 76 23.56 -9.08 -27.62
C GLU A 76 22.38 -8.13 -27.88
N GLY A 77 21.21 -8.45 -27.32
CA GLY A 77 19.99 -7.65 -27.45
C GLY A 77 19.76 -6.63 -26.32
N GLU A 78 20.62 -6.60 -25.30
CA GLU A 78 20.38 -5.83 -24.08
C GLU A 78 20.18 -4.34 -24.35
N GLN A 79 21.03 -3.76 -25.20
CA GLN A 79 20.94 -2.35 -25.56
C GLN A 79 19.62 -2.04 -26.30
N GLN A 80 19.15 -2.92 -27.19
CA GLN A 80 17.89 -2.73 -27.91
C GLN A 80 16.68 -2.85 -26.98
N ARG A 81 16.73 -3.77 -26.00
CA ARG A 81 15.69 -3.86 -24.96
C ARG A 81 15.63 -2.56 -24.15
N LEU A 82 16.78 -2.02 -23.76
CA LEU A 82 16.88 -0.77 -23.03
C LEU A 82 16.34 0.41 -23.85
N THR A 83 16.69 0.51 -25.13
CA THR A 83 16.15 1.54 -26.02
C THR A 83 14.64 1.41 -26.21
N ALA A 84 14.11 0.20 -26.39
CA ALA A 84 12.67 -0.02 -26.51
C ALA A 84 11.92 0.44 -25.26
N TRP A 85 12.46 0.13 -24.08
CA TRP A 85 11.92 0.62 -22.81
C TRP A 85 11.96 2.15 -22.71
N GLN A 86 13.10 2.76 -23.02
CA GLN A 86 13.26 4.22 -22.99
C GLN A 86 12.27 4.94 -23.91
N LEU A 87 11.98 4.38 -25.10
CA LEU A 87 10.99 4.92 -26.02
C LEU A 87 9.57 4.86 -25.45
N LEU A 88 9.19 3.73 -24.83
CA LEU A 88 7.88 3.60 -24.19
C LEU A 88 7.72 4.58 -23.02
N VAL A 89 8.76 4.69 -22.19
CA VAL A 89 8.81 5.63 -21.05
C VAL A 89 8.75 7.08 -21.53
N ALA A 90 9.49 7.45 -22.57
CA ALA A 90 9.50 8.81 -23.10
C ALA A 90 8.11 9.25 -23.59
N ARG A 91 7.29 8.30 -24.07
CA ARG A 91 5.95 8.58 -24.60
C ARG A 91 4.87 8.61 -23.53
N HIS A 92 4.93 7.71 -22.55
CA HIS A 92 3.82 7.50 -21.61
C HIS A 92 4.16 7.80 -20.15
N GLY A 93 5.43 8.06 -19.84
CA GLY A 93 5.92 8.07 -18.46
C GLY A 93 6.16 6.66 -17.94
N ALA A 94 6.99 6.56 -16.92
CA ALA A 94 7.61 5.30 -16.55
C ALA A 94 6.67 4.31 -15.84
N HIS A 95 5.80 4.78 -14.94
CA HIS A 95 4.78 3.94 -14.28
C HIS A 95 3.73 3.44 -15.27
N ARG A 96 3.26 4.33 -16.16
CA ARG A 96 2.30 3.96 -17.18
C ARG A 96 2.90 3.04 -18.24
N ALA A 97 4.16 3.25 -18.63
CA ALA A 97 4.90 2.34 -19.51
C ALA A 97 5.00 0.93 -18.92
N ARG A 98 5.24 0.80 -17.60
CA ARG A 98 5.24 -0.49 -16.91
C ARG A 98 3.88 -1.17 -17.01
N TRP A 99 2.81 -0.45 -16.69
CA TRP A 99 1.44 -0.96 -16.82
C TRP A 99 1.12 -1.44 -18.24
N ILE A 100 1.48 -0.64 -19.25
CA ILE A 100 1.30 -0.99 -20.67
C ILE A 100 2.06 -2.27 -21.00
N ALA A 101 3.33 -2.37 -20.61
CA ALA A 101 4.16 -3.55 -20.85
C ALA A 101 3.59 -4.79 -20.16
N GLU A 102 3.19 -4.70 -18.90
CA GLU A 102 2.60 -5.78 -18.13
C GLU A 102 1.26 -6.25 -18.75
N ARG A 103 0.34 -5.33 -19.07
CA ARG A 103 -0.96 -5.67 -19.67
C ARG A 103 -0.87 -6.22 -21.08
N LEU A 104 0.15 -5.83 -21.85
CA LEU A 104 0.40 -6.36 -23.19
C LEU A 104 1.43 -7.48 -23.23
N THR A 105 1.78 -8.06 -22.07
CA THR A 105 2.63 -9.25 -22.02
C THR A 105 2.06 -10.30 -22.98
N PRO A 106 2.81 -10.71 -24.03
CA PRO A 106 2.30 -11.63 -25.01
C PRO A 106 1.91 -12.96 -24.36
N VAL A 107 0.85 -13.59 -24.85
CA VAL A 107 0.33 -14.86 -24.30
C VAL A 107 1.22 -16.06 -24.61
N ASN A 108 2.19 -15.88 -25.51
CA ASN A 108 3.20 -16.87 -25.89
C ASN A 108 4.63 -16.47 -25.45
N PRO A 109 4.88 -16.07 -24.18
CA PRO A 109 6.18 -15.52 -23.76
C PRO A 109 7.32 -16.55 -23.87
N GLY A 110 7.01 -17.84 -23.70
CA GLY A 110 7.97 -18.95 -23.88
C GLY A 110 8.45 -19.13 -25.32
N GLN A 111 7.78 -18.55 -26.31
CA GLN A 111 8.17 -18.61 -27.72
C GLN A 111 9.02 -17.41 -28.16
N ARG A 112 9.33 -16.48 -27.25
CA ARG A 112 10.27 -15.40 -27.55
C ARG A 112 11.64 -15.99 -27.91
N PRO A 113 12.33 -15.49 -28.96
CA PRO A 113 13.65 -15.98 -29.37
C PRO A 113 14.72 -15.76 -28.28
N ASP A 114 15.70 -16.66 -28.22
CA ASP A 114 16.90 -16.46 -27.40
C ASP A 114 17.91 -15.56 -28.11
N GLU A 115 18.14 -15.82 -29.39
CA GLU A 115 19.05 -15.06 -30.24
C GLU A 115 18.37 -13.82 -30.85
N ARG A 116 19.19 -12.84 -31.22
CA ARG A 116 18.73 -11.63 -31.88
C ARG A 116 18.27 -11.93 -33.30
N ILE A 117 17.13 -11.38 -33.69
CA ILE A 117 16.59 -11.43 -35.05
C ILE A 117 17.00 -10.17 -35.82
N PRO A 118 17.54 -10.29 -37.06
CA PRO A 118 17.81 -9.16 -37.94
C PRO A 118 16.56 -8.28 -38.18
N ALA A 119 16.77 -6.99 -38.43
CA ALA A 119 15.65 -6.03 -38.50
C ALA A 119 14.66 -6.32 -39.65
N ASP A 120 15.15 -6.90 -40.73
CA ASP A 120 14.45 -7.27 -41.96
C ASP A 120 13.87 -8.70 -41.94
N ALA A 121 14.28 -9.53 -40.98
CA ALA A 121 13.77 -10.88 -40.83
C ALA A 121 12.39 -10.90 -40.14
N PRO A 122 11.48 -11.79 -40.56
CA PRO A 122 10.17 -11.93 -39.92
C PRO A 122 10.30 -12.50 -38.50
N LEU A 123 9.47 -11.99 -37.57
CA LEU A 123 9.30 -12.58 -36.25
C LEU A 123 8.50 -13.89 -36.39
N SER A 124 9.13 -15.04 -36.17
CA SER A 124 8.47 -16.35 -36.28
C SER A 124 8.80 -17.24 -35.07
N PRO A 125 7.83 -17.52 -34.19
CA PRO A 125 6.47 -16.98 -34.17
C PRO A 125 6.44 -15.51 -33.70
N PRO A 126 5.48 -14.69 -34.18
CA PRO A 126 5.30 -13.33 -33.67
C PRO A 126 4.72 -13.34 -32.25
N PRO A 127 4.88 -12.22 -31.50
CA PRO A 127 4.17 -12.03 -30.24
C PRO A 127 2.65 -12.11 -30.47
N GLN A 128 1.96 -12.86 -29.60
CA GLN A 128 0.50 -12.97 -29.59
C GLN A 128 -0.06 -12.10 -28.48
N TRP A 129 -0.99 -11.20 -28.83
CA TRP A 129 -1.46 -10.17 -27.92
C TRP A 129 -2.63 -10.65 -27.05
N PRO A 130 -2.65 -10.33 -25.75
CA PRO A 130 -3.82 -10.55 -24.92
C PRO A 130 -4.96 -9.60 -25.30
N ASP A 131 -6.18 -9.94 -24.89
CA ASP A 131 -7.31 -9.01 -24.93
C ASP A 131 -7.20 -8.03 -23.75
N VAL A 132 -7.19 -6.73 -24.04
CA VAL A 132 -6.99 -5.67 -23.04
C VAL A 132 -8.07 -4.62 -23.22
N PRO A 133 -8.74 -4.18 -22.14
CA PRO A 133 -9.75 -3.13 -22.23
C PRO A 133 -9.21 -1.88 -22.91
N SER A 134 -9.97 -1.32 -23.85
CA SER A 134 -9.66 -0.05 -24.50
C SER A 134 -10.16 1.14 -23.68
N ALA A 135 -9.46 2.28 -23.77
CA ALA A 135 -9.91 3.55 -23.23
C ALA A 135 -9.95 4.62 -24.35
N ASP A 136 -10.99 5.46 -24.33
CA ASP A 136 -11.19 6.52 -25.32
C ASP A 136 -10.21 7.69 -25.13
N ALA A 137 -9.79 7.92 -23.88
CA ALA A 137 -8.85 8.97 -23.51
C ALA A 137 -7.93 8.50 -22.37
N ALA A 138 -6.83 9.22 -22.17
CA ALA A 138 -5.90 8.97 -21.08
C ALA A 138 -6.43 9.43 -19.70
N TRP A 139 -7.56 10.14 -19.68
CA TRP A 139 -8.24 10.61 -18.48
C TRP A 139 -9.74 10.62 -18.74
N THR A 140 -10.48 9.75 -18.06
CA THR A 140 -11.91 9.52 -18.27
C THR A 140 -12.75 9.73 -17.02
N ARG A 141 -12.11 9.79 -15.85
CA ARG A 141 -12.79 9.98 -14.56
C ARG A 141 -11.97 10.80 -13.57
N ALA A 142 -12.66 11.39 -12.60
CA ALA A 142 -11.99 11.96 -11.44
C ALA A 142 -11.17 10.92 -10.66
N SER A 143 -10.07 11.38 -10.04
CA SER A 143 -9.41 10.64 -8.97
C SER A 143 -10.42 10.41 -7.84
N ARG A 144 -10.39 9.22 -7.25
CA ARG A 144 -11.32 8.85 -6.17
C ARG A 144 -10.60 8.26 -4.97
N ILE A 145 -11.30 8.16 -3.85
CA ILE A 145 -10.84 7.42 -2.68
C ILE A 145 -11.38 5.98 -2.73
N ALA A 146 -10.48 5.02 -2.53
CA ALA A 146 -10.76 3.59 -2.45
C ALA A 146 -10.54 3.04 -1.02
N VAL A 147 -11.03 1.81 -0.80
CA VAL A 147 -10.84 1.05 0.46
C VAL A 147 -11.25 1.87 1.69
N LEU A 148 -12.41 2.53 1.60
CA LEU A 148 -13.02 3.26 2.70
C LEU A 148 -13.85 2.32 3.58
N PRO A 149 -13.97 2.63 4.88
CA PRO A 149 -14.96 1.96 5.72
C PRO A 149 -16.38 2.32 5.28
N ASP A 150 -17.39 1.71 5.88
CA ASP A 150 -18.79 2.08 5.59
C ASP A 150 -19.18 3.37 6.31
N ARG A 151 -18.52 3.62 7.44
CA ARG A 151 -18.80 4.72 8.36
C ARG A 151 -17.65 4.89 9.34
N TRP A 152 -17.48 6.12 9.83
CA TRP A 152 -16.53 6.45 10.88
C TRP A 152 -17.16 6.41 12.27
N LEU A 153 -16.35 6.03 13.27
CA LEU A 153 -16.63 6.16 14.69
C LEU A 153 -15.58 7.07 15.33
N ALA A 154 -16.02 8.20 15.89
CA ALA A 154 -15.17 9.12 16.63
C ALA A 154 -15.36 8.93 18.13
N THR A 155 -14.26 8.87 18.87
CA THR A 155 -14.25 8.87 20.34
C THR A 155 -13.32 9.96 20.87
N GLY A 156 -13.73 10.62 21.94
CA GLY A 156 -12.92 11.64 22.61
C GLY A 156 -12.68 11.30 24.06
N HIS A 157 -11.44 11.45 24.51
CA HIS A 157 -11.03 11.16 25.88
C HIS A 157 -10.45 12.41 26.57
N PHE A 158 -10.77 12.56 27.85
CA PHE A 158 -10.21 13.61 28.71
C PHE A 158 -10.05 13.05 30.13
N GLY A 159 -8.89 13.25 30.75
CA GLY A 159 -8.58 12.74 32.09
C GLY A 159 -8.70 11.22 32.19
N GLY A 160 -8.31 10.50 31.12
CA GLY A 160 -8.39 9.04 31.04
C GLY A 160 -9.80 8.47 30.86
N ARG A 161 -10.84 9.30 30.73
CA ARG A 161 -12.23 8.86 30.55
C ARG A 161 -12.73 9.17 29.15
N LYS A 162 -13.56 8.29 28.58
CA LYS A 162 -14.28 8.56 27.33
C LYS A 162 -15.41 9.55 27.60
N VAL A 163 -15.32 10.72 26.98
CA VAL A 163 -16.28 11.83 27.12
C VAL A 163 -17.37 11.74 26.07
N PHE A 164 -17.01 11.37 24.84
CA PHE A 164 -17.98 11.18 23.77
C PHE A 164 -17.64 9.97 22.91
N GLU A 165 -18.67 9.43 22.28
CA GLU A 165 -18.63 8.46 21.21
C GLU A 165 -19.70 8.86 20.19
N GLN A 166 -19.29 9.12 18.95
CA GLN A 166 -20.18 9.61 17.90
C GLN A 166 -19.94 8.82 16.61
N ARG A 167 -21.02 8.28 16.04
CA ARG A 167 -21.00 7.66 14.72
C ARG A 167 -21.27 8.73 13.65
N GLY A 168 -20.51 8.68 12.56
CA GLY A 168 -20.76 9.50 11.37
C GLY A 168 -21.94 8.98 10.53
N ALA A 169 -22.25 9.70 9.44
CA ALA A 169 -23.14 9.19 8.40
C ALA A 169 -22.49 8.03 7.62
N PRO A 170 -23.27 7.19 6.91
CA PRO A 170 -22.70 6.29 5.91
C PRO A 170 -21.87 7.08 4.89
N ILE A 171 -20.75 6.51 4.47
CA ILE A 171 -19.89 7.13 3.46
C ILE A 171 -20.53 6.96 2.08
N THR A 172 -20.75 8.07 1.39
CA THR A 172 -21.20 8.06 -0.01
C THR A 172 -20.03 7.66 -0.89
N ARG A 173 -20.23 6.69 -1.80
CA ARG A 173 -19.21 6.21 -2.73
C ARG A 173 -19.70 6.37 -4.18
N PRO A 174 -18.83 6.69 -5.15
CA PRO A 174 -17.41 7.06 -5.01
C PRO A 174 -17.23 8.49 -4.46
N LEU A 175 -16.11 8.77 -3.79
CA LEU A 175 -15.70 10.12 -3.39
C LEU A 175 -14.60 10.63 -4.31
N ALA A 176 -14.86 11.69 -5.06
CA ALA A 176 -13.87 12.31 -5.91
C ALA A 176 -12.90 13.20 -5.12
N THR A 177 -11.62 13.15 -5.48
CA THR A 177 -10.52 13.96 -4.92
C THR A 177 -9.79 14.81 -5.95
N GLY A 178 -10.15 14.66 -7.21
CA GLY A 178 -9.64 15.48 -8.29
C GLY A 178 -10.79 15.97 -9.19
N PRO A 179 -10.49 16.91 -10.10
CA PRO A 179 -11.45 17.36 -11.10
C PRO A 179 -12.01 16.17 -11.88
N ASP A 180 -13.25 16.28 -12.34
CA ASP A 180 -13.82 15.33 -13.29
C ASP A 180 -13.68 15.92 -14.70
N PRO A 181 -13.18 15.17 -15.71
CA PRO A 181 -13.09 15.68 -17.08
C PRO A 181 -14.47 15.98 -17.69
N ALA A 182 -15.56 15.47 -17.13
CA ALA A 182 -16.93 15.78 -17.54
C ALA A 182 -17.48 17.08 -16.92
N ASP A 183 -16.82 17.63 -15.88
CA ASP A 183 -17.26 18.87 -15.25
C ASP A 183 -16.87 20.10 -16.10
N ASP A 184 -17.84 20.95 -16.38
CA ASP A 184 -17.62 22.24 -17.04
C ASP A 184 -17.23 23.31 -16.00
N LEU A 185 -15.94 23.33 -15.64
CA LEU A 185 -15.36 24.27 -14.68
C LEU A 185 -14.72 25.45 -15.43
N ASN A 186 -15.42 26.58 -15.45
CA ASN A 186 -15.02 27.78 -16.21
C ASN A 186 -14.37 28.87 -15.36
N GLU A 187 -14.40 28.75 -14.03
CA GLU A 187 -13.87 29.75 -13.10
C GLU A 187 -12.72 29.22 -12.24
N VAL A 188 -11.69 30.04 -12.04
CA VAL A 188 -10.55 29.72 -11.18
C VAL A 188 -11.03 29.59 -9.72
N GLY A 189 -10.81 28.42 -9.14
CA GLY A 189 -11.24 28.09 -7.76
C GLY A 189 -12.61 27.44 -7.67
N GLN A 190 -13.31 27.24 -8.79
CA GLN A 190 -14.52 26.43 -8.84
C GLN A 190 -14.17 24.96 -8.56
N VAL A 191 -14.92 24.35 -7.64
CA VAL A 191 -14.75 22.94 -7.28
C VAL A 191 -15.95 22.16 -7.81
N GLY A 192 -15.67 21.09 -8.56
CA GLY A 192 -16.69 20.19 -9.09
C GLY A 192 -17.58 19.62 -7.99
N PRO A 193 -18.85 19.28 -8.28
CA PRO A 193 -19.79 18.75 -7.29
C PRO A 193 -19.23 17.58 -6.47
N GLY A 194 -18.50 16.67 -7.13
CA GLY A 194 -17.88 15.50 -6.51
C GLY A 194 -16.77 15.82 -5.49
N MET A 195 -16.15 17.00 -5.57
CA MET A 195 -15.07 17.45 -4.67
C MET A 195 -15.54 18.40 -3.57
N ARG A 196 -16.81 18.81 -3.56
CA ARG A 196 -17.33 19.79 -2.58
C ARG A 196 -17.12 19.35 -1.13
N TRP A 197 -17.16 18.05 -0.86
CA TRP A 197 -16.89 17.48 0.46
C TRP A 197 -15.49 17.81 1.00
N MET A 198 -14.54 18.19 0.15
CA MET A 198 -13.17 18.55 0.53
C MET A 198 -13.03 19.99 1.02
N VAL A 199 -13.92 20.88 0.60
CA VAL A 199 -13.86 22.32 0.91
C VAL A 199 -15.01 22.80 1.79
N ASP A 200 -16.19 22.19 1.68
CA ASP A 200 -17.38 22.51 2.48
C ASP A 200 -17.64 21.42 3.56
N PHE A 201 -17.78 21.85 4.82
CA PHE A 201 -17.97 20.91 5.94
C PHE A 201 -19.35 20.26 5.96
N ALA A 202 -20.42 20.97 5.56
CA ALA A 202 -21.75 20.38 5.51
C ALA A 202 -21.83 19.30 4.41
N ALA A 203 -21.19 19.56 3.26
CA ALA A 203 -21.00 18.55 2.22
C ALA A 203 -20.17 17.36 2.72
N ALA A 204 -19.13 17.60 3.53
CA ALA A 204 -18.36 16.53 4.17
C ALA A 204 -19.22 15.67 5.10
N GLU A 205 -20.07 16.27 5.93
CA GLU A 205 -20.99 15.54 6.81
C GLU A 205 -21.98 14.69 6.01
N LEU A 206 -22.56 15.24 4.93
CA LEU A 206 -23.46 14.51 4.04
C LEU A 206 -22.77 13.37 3.30
N ALA A 207 -21.50 13.53 2.92
CA ALA A 207 -20.70 12.49 2.30
C ALA A 207 -20.17 11.44 3.29
N GLY A 208 -20.43 11.60 4.59
CA GLY A 208 -19.92 10.72 5.65
C GLY A 208 -18.46 10.97 6.05
N MET A 209 -17.83 12.06 5.57
CA MET A 209 -16.44 12.45 5.85
C MET A 209 -16.32 13.57 6.91
N GLY A 210 -17.44 13.99 7.48
CA GLY A 210 -17.52 14.94 8.58
C GLY A 210 -18.37 14.40 9.73
N ILE A 211 -18.01 14.74 10.96
CA ILE A 211 -18.75 14.40 12.17
C ILE A 211 -18.90 15.65 13.04
N SER A 212 -20.14 16.02 13.37
CA SER A 212 -20.45 16.98 14.43
C SER A 212 -20.78 16.27 15.73
N VAL A 213 -20.02 16.56 16.77
CA VAL A 213 -20.26 16.08 18.14
C VAL A 213 -20.80 17.22 18.97
N ARG A 214 -22.06 17.12 19.41
CA ARG A 214 -22.63 18.11 20.33
C ARG A 214 -22.18 17.82 21.75
N LEU A 215 -21.52 18.79 22.37
CA LEU A 215 -20.96 18.70 23.70
C LEU A 215 -21.85 19.48 24.68
N PRO A 216 -22.38 18.85 25.75
CA PRO A 216 -23.23 19.53 26.72
C PRO A 216 -22.46 20.59 27.53
N PRO A 217 -23.16 21.49 28.22
CA PRO A 217 -22.55 22.45 29.13
C PRO A 217 -21.68 21.74 30.18
N GLY A 218 -20.54 22.32 30.54
CA GLY A 218 -19.57 21.70 31.44
C GLY A 218 -18.63 20.67 30.80
N SER A 219 -18.79 20.37 29.49
CA SER A 219 -17.81 19.57 28.74
C SER A 219 -16.44 20.26 28.68
N PRO A 220 -15.34 19.48 28.64
CA PRO A 220 -13.99 20.05 28.62
C PRO A 220 -13.74 20.88 27.35
N ASP A 221 -12.88 21.89 27.48
CA ASP A 221 -12.50 22.77 26.37
C ASP A 221 -11.46 22.15 25.41
N ARG A 222 -10.90 21.00 25.78
CA ARG A 222 -9.95 20.22 25.00
C ARG A 222 -10.15 18.73 25.24
N PHE A 223 -9.55 17.91 24.38
CA PHE A 223 -9.45 16.46 24.58
C PHE A 223 -7.97 16.07 24.60
N ASP A 224 -7.61 15.09 25.42
CA ASP A 224 -6.26 14.54 25.45
C ASP A 224 -6.01 13.62 24.25
N ARG A 225 -7.08 12.96 23.77
CA ARG A 225 -7.05 12.11 22.58
C ARG A 225 -8.41 12.09 21.88
N ILE A 226 -8.39 12.29 20.58
CA ILE A 226 -9.49 11.97 19.68
C ILE A 226 -9.04 10.82 18.79
N THR A 227 -9.86 9.78 18.70
CA THR A 227 -9.61 8.63 17.82
C THR A 227 -10.77 8.50 16.86
N VAL A 228 -10.46 8.38 15.58
CA VAL A 228 -11.43 8.06 14.54
C VAL A 228 -10.99 6.77 13.86
N LEU A 229 -11.91 5.83 13.76
CA LEU A 229 -11.69 4.54 13.12
C LEU A 229 -12.94 4.15 12.34
N GLY A 230 -12.77 3.30 11.35
CA GLY A 230 -13.87 2.74 10.57
C GLY A 230 -13.46 1.40 10.00
N VAL A 231 -14.46 0.56 9.73
CA VAL A 231 -14.29 -0.72 9.05
C VAL A 231 -15.34 -0.81 7.94
N ALA A 232 -15.01 -1.48 6.85
CA ALA A 232 -15.97 -1.86 5.82
C ALA A 232 -16.67 -3.15 6.27
N GLU A 233 -17.71 -3.00 7.11
CA GLU A 233 -18.53 -4.13 7.60
C GLU A 233 -19.33 -4.79 6.46
N SER A 234 -19.50 -4.06 5.34
CA SER A 234 -20.22 -4.50 4.14
C SER A 234 -19.42 -5.41 3.21
N LEU A 235 -18.10 -5.54 3.40
CA LEU A 235 -17.25 -6.39 2.56
C LEU A 235 -16.85 -7.66 3.31
N ASP A 236 -16.95 -8.79 2.63
CA ASP A 236 -16.28 -10.01 3.10
C ASP A 236 -14.75 -9.95 2.85
N ALA A 237 -14.01 -10.94 3.35
CA ALA A 237 -12.55 -10.96 3.18
C ALA A 237 -12.09 -11.08 1.72
N ALA A 238 -12.83 -11.79 0.86
CA ALA A 238 -12.48 -11.92 -0.54
C ALA A 238 -12.70 -10.59 -1.28
N GLU A 239 -13.84 -9.94 -1.03
CA GLU A 239 -14.17 -8.63 -1.59
C GLU A 239 -13.20 -7.54 -1.11
N ALA A 240 -12.86 -7.53 0.18
CA ALA A 240 -11.88 -6.60 0.74
C ALA A 240 -10.48 -6.80 0.16
N THR A 241 -10.06 -8.06 -0.01
CA THR A 241 -8.78 -8.41 -0.64
C THR A 241 -8.77 -7.96 -2.10
N ALA A 242 -9.84 -8.21 -2.87
CA ALA A 242 -9.95 -7.77 -4.25
C ALA A 242 -9.90 -6.24 -4.39
N ALA A 243 -10.58 -5.51 -3.51
CA ALA A 243 -10.54 -4.05 -3.48
C ALA A 243 -9.14 -3.51 -3.16
N LEU A 244 -8.43 -4.16 -2.22
CA LEU A 244 -7.04 -3.82 -1.89
C LEU A 244 -6.09 -4.15 -3.06
N SER A 245 -6.22 -5.32 -3.68
CA SER A 245 -5.44 -5.70 -4.87
C SER A 245 -5.61 -4.69 -6.00
N GLY A 246 -6.84 -4.24 -6.27
CA GLY A 246 -7.12 -3.21 -7.27
C GLY A 246 -6.50 -1.85 -6.92
N LEU A 247 -6.42 -1.49 -5.65
CA LEU A 247 -5.75 -0.27 -5.19
C LEU A 247 -4.21 -0.37 -5.32
N LEU A 248 -3.63 -1.53 -5.04
CA LEU A 248 -2.20 -1.78 -5.25
C LEU A 248 -1.84 -1.73 -6.75
N ASP A 249 -2.67 -2.30 -7.62
CA ASP A 249 -2.57 -2.14 -9.08
C ASP A 249 -2.58 -0.66 -9.48
N ALA A 250 -3.55 0.09 -8.95
CA ALA A 250 -3.68 1.51 -9.24
C ALA A 250 -2.41 2.29 -8.87
N HIS A 251 -1.87 2.08 -7.67
CA HIS A 251 -0.64 2.75 -7.24
C HIS A 251 0.58 2.35 -8.07
N ALA A 252 0.75 1.07 -8.38
CA ALA A 252 1.86 0.59 -9.20
C ALA A 252 1.86 1.25 -10.59
N ALA A 253 0.68 1.51 -11.14
CA ALA A 253 0.49 2.05 -12.48
C ALA A 253 0.48 3.58 -12.59
N THR A 254 0.21 4.33 -11.52
CA THR A 254 0.08 5.81 -11.58
C THR A 254 1.33 6.54 -11.13
N TRP A 255 1.66 6.50 -9.84
CA TRP A 255 2.78 7.25 -9.23
C TRP A 255 3.83 6.35 -8.56
N GLY A 256 3.59 5.04 -8.50
CA GLY A 256 4.53 4.05 -8.02
C GLY A 256 4.12 3.36 -6.73
N LEU A 257 4.50 2.09 -6.64
CA LEU A 257 4.40 1.23 -5.48
C LEU A 257 5.74 0.50 -5.33
N ASP A 258 6.27 0.40 -4.11
CA ASP A 258 7.58 -0.19 -3.86
C ASP A 258 7.68 -0.80 -2.46
N LEU A 259 8.51 -1.82 -2.28
CA LEU A 259 8.94 -2.26 -0.95
C LEU A 259 10.22 -1.51 -0.58
N VAL A 260 10.23 -0.85 0.58
CA VAL A 260 11.34 0.02 0.99
C VAL A 260 12.37 -0.80 1.77
N PRO A 261 13.61 -0.97 1.25
CA PRO A 261 14.66 -1.66 1.98
C PRO A 261 15.01 -0.93 3.27
N GLN A 262 15.37 -1.69 4.30
CA GLN A 262 15.78 -1.14 5.57
C GLN A 262 17.08 -0.33 5.45
N GLY A 263 17.14 0.81 6.14
CA GLY A 263 18.27 1.74 6.06
C GLY A 263 18.26 2.63 4.82
N THR A 264 17.19 2.62 4.02
CA THR A 264 16.95 3.64 2.98
C THR A 264 17.02 5.04 3.60
N PRO A 265 17.91 5.94 3.13
CA PRO A 265 18.05 7.28 3.68
C PRO A 265 16.76 8.11 3.54
N THR A 266 16.42 8.86 4.58
CA THR A 266 15.23 9.73 4.63
C THR A 266 15.48 11.14 4.09
N ASN A 267 16.74 11.58 3.97
CA ASN A 267 17.15 12.89 3.45
C ASN A 267 18.16 12.76 2.30
N ASN A 268 18.21 13.76 1.42
CA ASN A 268 18.96 13.70 0.15
C ASN A 268 20.20 14.62 0.07
N ASP A 269 20.67 15.17 1.18
CA ASP A 269 21.63 16.29 1.16
C ASP A 269 23.12 15.88 1.17
N GLY A 270 23.48 14.71 0.61
CA GLY A 270 24.85 14.17 0.63
C GLY A 270 25.59 14.23 -0.72
N PRO A 271 26.85 14.71 -0.79
CA PRO A 271 27.61 14.72 -2.04
C PRO A 271 27.91 13.28 -2.50
N GLY A 272 27.56 12.97 -3.75
CA GLY A 272 27.86 11.69 -4.40
C GLY A 272 26.70 10.69 -4.53
N ARG A 273 25.44 11.07 -4.27
CA ARG A 273 24.28 10.19 -4.53
C ARG A 273 23.06 10.95 -5.06
N PRO A 274 22.49 10.56 -6.22
CA PRO A 274 21.12 10.93 -6.57
C PRO A 274 20.17 10.00 -5.82
N GLY A 275 19.66 10.41 -4.65
CA GLY A 275 18.77 9.60 -3.79
C GLY A 275 17.40 10.25 -3.58
N GLY A 276 16.38 9.40 -3.41
CA GLY A 276 15.42 9.48 -2.29
C GLY A 276 14.14 10.31 -2.42
N ARG A 277 13.88 10.99 -3.54
CA ARG A 277 12.52 11.53 -3.84
C ARG A 277 11.92 11.05 -5.15
N ARG A 278 12.65 10.23 -5.88
CA ARG A 278 12.14 9.53 -7.05
C ARG A 278 12.52 8.07 -6.89
N PRO A 279 11.62 7.12 -7.17
CA PRO A 279 11.98 5.72 -7.19
C PRO A 279 13.18 5.55 -8.12
N ARG A 280 14.29 4.98 -7.63
CA ARG A 280 15.36 4.42 -8.48
C ARG A 280 14.85 3.27 -9.37
N THR A 281 13.61 2.86 -9.18
CA THR A 281 12.98 1.67 -9.74
C THR A 281 12.50 1.83 -11.18
N LEU A 282 12.98 2.88 -11.86
CA LEU A 282 12.71 3.14 -13.28
C LEU A 282 14.01 3.44 -14.04
N ASP A 283 15.18 3.02 -13.52
CA ASP A 283 16.27 2.79 -14.45
C ASP A 283 15.84 1.67 -15.41
N GLY A 284 16.13 1.84 -16.70
CA GLY A 284 15.58 0.93 -17.70
C GLY A 284 16.06 -0.50 -17.53
N ALA A 285 17.27 -0.67 -16.98
CA ALA A 285 17.85 -1.98 -16.70
C ALA A 285 17.12 -2.71 -15.56
N GLY A 286 16.81 -2.04 -14.45
CA GLY A 286 16.12 -2.65 -13.31
C GLY A 286 14.68 -3.04 -13.63
N VAL A 287 13.97 -2.24 -14.44
CA VAL A 287 12.62 -2.60 -14.89
C VAL A 287 12.65 -3.79 -15.85
N LEU A 288 13.57 -3.79 -16.82
CA LEU A 288 13.72 -4.92 -17.74
C LEU A 288 14.11 -6.21 -16.99
N ALA A 289 15.03 -6.11 -16.02
CA ALA A 289 15.38 -7.23 -15.16
C ALA A 289 14.18 -7.72 -14.35
N ALA A 290 13.33 -6.83 -13.82
CA ALA A 290 12.11 -7.20 -13.09
C ALA A 290 11.04 -7.85 -14.01
N LEU A 291 10.96 -7.45 -15.27
CA LEU A 291 10.09 -8.08 -16.27
C LEU A 291 10.55 -9.50 -16.62
N ASP A 292 11.86 -9.70 -16.77
CA ASP A 292 12.44 -11.01 -17.10
C ASP A 292 12.56 -11.93 -15.85
N ALA A 293 12.60 -11.37 -14.63
CA ALA A 293 12.72 -12.12 -13.39
C ALA A 293 11.46 -12.94 -13.05
N ALA A 294 11.70 -14.11 -12.42
CA ALA A 294 10.64 -14.85 -11.76
C ALA A 294 10.09 -14.01 -10.59
N PRO A 295 8.76 -13.84 -10.49
CA PRO A 295 8.15 -13.14 -9.37
C PRO A 295 8.43 -13.89 -8.06
N ALA A 296 8.57 -13.16 -6.96
CA ALA A 296 8.62 -13.72 -5.61
C ALA A 296 7.41 -14.64 -5.38
N ALA A 297 7.56 -15.77 -4.71
CA ALA A 297 6.56 -16.82 -4.60
C ALA A 297 5.98 -16.94 -3.18
N PRO A 298 4.74 -17.43 -2.99
CA PRO A 298 4.20 -17.61 -1.66
C PRO A 298 5.06 -18.61 -0.86
N GLY A 299 5.45 -18.24 0.35
CA GLY A 299 6.22 -19.10 1.25
C GLY A 299 7.71 -19.24 0.92
N ASP A 300 8.25 -18.49 -0.04
CA ASP A 300 9.68 -18.52 -0.38
C ASP A 300 10.59 -17.77 0.62
N GLY A 301 10.00 -17.17 1.66
CA GLY A 301 10.70 -16.38 2.68
C GLY A 301 10.98 -14.93 2.26
N SER A 302 10.47 -14.49 1.11
CA SER A 302 10.63 -13.11 0.66
C SER A 302 9.76 -12.12 1.42
N ASP A 303 10.17 -10.85 1.38
CA ASP A 303 9.45 -9.74 1.98
C ASP A 303 8.08 -9.55 1.31
N ALA A 304 7.98 -9.76 -0.01
CA ALA A 304 6.69 -9.79 -0.70
C ALA A 304 5.79 -10.92 -0.22
N ALA A 305 6.33 -12.13 0.00
CA ALA A 305 5.54 -13.25 0.53
C ALA A 305 5.02 -12.99 1.94
N ALA A 306 5.84 -12.39 2.80
CA ALA A 306 5.43 -12.02 4.16
C ALA A 306 4.31 -10.96 4.14
N LEU A 307 4.45 -9.92 3.33
CA LEU A 307 3.43 -8.87 3.20
C LEU A 307 2.15 -9.38 2.56
N ALA A 308 2.24 -10.14 1.48
CA ALA A 308 1.09 -10.71 0.78
C ALA A 308 0.28 -11.64 1.70
N HIS A 309 0.96 -12.45 2.51
CA HIS A 309 0.31 -13.26 3.54
C HIS A 309 -0.44 -12.40 4.56
N ALA A 310 0.19 -11.34 5.09
CA ALA A 310 -0.42 -10.45 6.07
C ALA A 310 -1.64 -9.69 5.52
N LEU A 311 -1.62 -9.34 4.23
CA LEU A 311 -2.71 -8.63 3.55
C LEU A 311 -3.77 -9.56 2.94
N GLY A 312 -3.59 -10.88 3.01
CA GLY A 312 -4.49 -11.85 2.37
C GLY A 312 -4.40 -11.92 0.84
N VAL A 313 -3.39 -11.29 0.24
CA VAL A 313 -3.20 -11.25 -1.23
C VAL A 313 -2.63 -12.58 -1.71
N THR A 314 -3.46 -13.38 -2.38
CA THR A 314 -3.06 -14.68 -2.94
C THR A 314 -2.84 -14.65 -4.45
N GLU A 315 -3.42 -13.67 -5.13
CA GLU A 315 -3.37 -13.52 -6.57
C GLU A 315 -1.94 -13.26 -7.06
N ARG A 316 -1.43 -14.15 -7.89
CA ARG A 316 -0.08 -14.06 -8.46
C ARG A 316 0.09 -12.93 -9.47
N THR A 317 -1.02 -12.39 -9.95
CA THR A 317 -1.09 -11.22 -10.83
C THR A 317 -0.91 -9.90 -10.07
N SER A 318 -1.02 -9.90 -8.74
CA SER A 318 -0.81 -8.71 -7.92
C SER A 318 0.60 -8.14 -8.13
N PRO A 319 0.76 -6.80 -8.19
CA PRO A 319 2.04 -6.15 -8.40
C PRO A 319 3.01 -6.44 -7.25
N LEU A 320 2.51 -6.75 -6.04
CA LEU A 320 3.33 -7.09 -4.87
C LEU A 320 4.44 -8.09 -5.18
N TRP A 321 4.16 -9.10 -6.00
CA TRP A 321 5.10 -10.17 -6.33
C TRP A 321 6.22 -9.76 -7.30
N ARG A 322 6.05 -8.62 -7.96
CA ARG A 322 6.97 -8.05 -8.96
C ARG A 322 7.39 -6.63 -8.61
N LEU A 323 7.12 -6.18 -7.38
CA LEU A 323 7.64 -4.91 -6.94
C LEU A 323 9.17 -4.95 -6.92
N PRO A 324 9.81 -3.80 -7.09
CA PRO A 324 11.22 -3.69 -6.75
C PRO A 324 11.40 -4.14 -5.30
N HIS A 325 12.49 -4.87 -5.06
CA HIS A 325 12.78 -5.51 -3.76
C HIS A 325 11.75 -6.55 -3.28
N ALA A 326 10.82 -7.02 -4.12
CA ALA A 326 9.86 -8.07 -3.77
C ALA A 326 10.52 -9.36 -3.28
N ALA A 327 11.61 -9.78 -3.94
CA ALA A 327 12.39 -10.95 -3.59
C ALA A 327 13.42 -10.70 -2.46
N GLY A 328 13.38 -9.53 -1.81
CA GLY A 328 14.18 -9.25 -0.61
C GLY A 328 13.88 -10.26 0.49
N THR A 329 14.87 -10.51 1.36
CA THR A 329 14.73 -11.48 2.48
C THR A 329 15.14 -10.84 3.81
N GLU A 330 14.89 -9.54 3.98
CA GLU A 330 15.40 -8.77 5.12
C GLU A 330 14.92 -9.35 6.47
N GLY A 331 13.71 -9.91 6.50
CA GLY A 331 13.20 -10.62 7.68
C GLY A 331 14.01 -11.88 8.04
N GLY A 332 14.48 -12.63 7.04
CA GLY A 332 15.34 -13.79 7.20
C GLY A 332 16.78 -13.41 7.57
N GLU A 333 17.32 -12.37 6.95
CA GLU A 333 18.64 -11.80 7.28
C GLU A 333 18.68 -11.31 8.74
N ALA A 334 17.63 -10.64 9.21
CA ALA A 334 17.51 -10.21 10.59
C ALA A 334 17.50 -11.40 11.58
N SER A 335 16.81 -12.49 11.22
CA SER A 335 16.79 -13.74 11.99
C SER A 335 18.18 -14.38 12.06
N ALA A 336 18.89 -14.46 10.94
CA ALA A 336 20.25 -14.97 10.85
C ALA A 336 21.24 -14.13 11.68
N MET A 337 21.11 -12.80 11.62
CA MET A 337 21.92 -11.87 12.42
C MET A 337 21.66 -12.05 13.93
N ALA A 338 20.39 -12.15 14.34
CA ALA A 338 20.04 -12.44 15.73
C ALA A 338 20.64 -13.78 16.21
N ALA A 339 20.60 -14.81 15.36
CA ALA A 339 21.18 -16.12 15.67
C ALA A 339 22.71 -16.05 15.85
N ALA A 340 23.40 -15.28 15.02
CA ALA A 340 24.84 -15.09 15.05
C ALA A 340 25.30 -14.26 16.27
N LEU A 341 24.56 -13.21 16.63
CA LEU A 341 24.91 -12.32 17.74
C LEU A 341 24.49 -12.86 19.12
N TRP A 342 23.59 -13.82 19.18
CA TRP A 342 23.06 -14.36 20.43
C TRP A 342 24.13 -14.73 21.47
N PRO A 343 25.19 -15.52 21.14
CA PRO A 343 26.14 -15.98 22.15
C PRO A 343 26.94 -14.84 22.79
N ALA A 344 27.16 -13.74 22.06
CA ALA A 344 27.94 -12.58 22.49
C ALA A 344 27.08 -11.45 23.10
N THR A 345 25.75 -11.55 23.00
CA THR A 345 24.81 -10.51 23.49
C THR A 345 23.91 -11.09 24.58
N TRP A 346 22.64 -11.36 24.27
CA TRP A 346 21.65 -11.87 25.21
C TRP A 346 22.07 -13.20 25.83
N GLY A 347 22.66 -14.12 25.07
CA GLY A 347 23.11 -15.41 25.59
C GLY A 347 24.21 -15.28 26.65
N TYR A 348 25.13 -14.32 26.52
CA TYR A 348 26.12 -14.03 27.56
C TYR A 348 25.46 -13.32 28.75
N TYR A 349 24.71 -12.25 28.49
CA TYR A 349 24.05 -11.45 29.53
C TYR A 349 23.16 -12.30 30.44
N LEU A 350 22.29 -13.13 29.87
CA LEU A 350 21.35 -13.96 30.62
C LEU A 350 22.04 -15.06 31.44
N ARG A 351 23.16 -15.61 30.96
CA ARG A 351 23.93 -16.65 31.68
C ARG A 351 24.77 -16.06 32.80
N GLU A 352 25.53 -15.02 32.50
CA GLU A 352 26.62 -14.57 33.37
C GLU A 352 26.23 -13.37 34.25
N LEU A 353 25.39 -12.47 33.74
CA LEU A 353 25.08 -11.20 34.41
C LEU A 353 23.71 -11.18 35.11
N PHE A 354 22.81 -12.09 34.71
CA PHE A 354 21.46 -12.18 35.27
C PHE A 354 21.26 -13.37 36.23
N SER A 355 22.31 -14.15 36.50
CA SER A 355 22.31 -15.17 37.55
C SER A 355 22.35 -14.51 38.94
N PRO A 356 21.58 -14.99 39.95
CA PRO A 356 20.78 -16.23 39.97
C PRO A 356 19.32 -16.08 39.50
N GLY A 357 18.90 -14.92 39.00
CA GLY A 357 17.51 -14.65 38.60
C GLY A 357 17.02 -15.43 37.37
N PHE A 358 17.89 -16.18 36.69
CA PHE A 358 17.61 -16.92 35.46
C PHE A 358 17.92 -18.42 35.55
N ASP A 359 18.24 -18.92 36.74
CA ASP A 359 18.58 -20.33 36.95
C ASP A 359 17.37 -21.24 36.66
N GLY A 360 17.53 -22.22 35.76
CA GLY A 360 16.50 -23.20 35.40
C GLY A 360 15.62 -22.85 34.20
N MET A 361 15.80 -21.68 33.57
CA MET A 361 15.04 -21.29 32.38
C MET A 361 15.67 -21.88 31.09
N PRO A 362 14.88 -22.42 30.14
CA PRO A 362 15.42 -23.04 28.94
C PRO A 362 15.98 -21.99 27.96
N LEU A 363 17.27 -21.63 28.11
CA LEU A 363 17.95 -20.65 27.24
C LEU A 363 17.86 -20.97 25.75
N ALA A 364 17.70 -22.25 25.39
CA ALA A 364 17.50 -22.68 24.01
C ALA A 364 16.15 -22.18 23.44
N ASP A 365 15.10 -22.19 24.26
CA ASP A 365 13.75 -21.75 23.86
C ASP A 365 13.74 -20.23 23.68
N TRP A 366 14.36 -19.48 24.61
CA TRP A 366 14.53 -18.03 24.48
C TRP A 366 15.36 -17.62 23.26
N ARG A 367 16.42 -18.38 22.97
CA ARG A 367 17.19 -18.21 21.75
C ARG A 367 16.29 -18.39 20.54
N ARG A 368 15.48 -19.46 20.52
CA ARG A 368 14.60 -19.76 19.40
C ARG A 368 13.52 -18.70 19.22
N PHE A 369 12.84 -18.30 20.29
CA PHE A 369 11.88 -17.20 20.29
C PHE A 369 12.49 -15.90 19.74
N THR A 370 13.70 -15.56 20.19
CA THR A 370 14.38 -14.34 19.72
C THR A 370 14.67 -14.39 18.22
N ILE A 371 15.20 -15.52 17.74
CA ILE A 371 15.51 -15.73 16.31
C ILE A 371 14.23 -15.70 15.47
N ASP A 372 13.13 -16.25 15.97
CA ASP A 372 11.92 -16.45 15.17
C ASP A 372 10.99 -15.25 15.18
N THR A 373 10.87 -14.58 16.32
CA THR A 373 9.79 -13.62 16.56
C THR A 373 10.29 -12.20 16.73
N VAL A 374 11.47 -12.00 17.33
CA VAL A 374 11.95 -10.65 17.64
C VAL A 374 12.51 -10.00 16.37
N ARG A 375 11.86 -8.92 15.94
CA ARG A 375 12.27 -8.10 14.79
C ARG A 375 12.34 -6.65 15.20
N ALA A 376 13.56 -6.15 15.44
CA ALA A 376 13.78 -4.77 15.90
C ALA A 376 13.26 -3.71 14.92
N ARG A 377 13.15 -4.04 13.63
CA ARG A 377 12.71 -3.14 12.56
C ARG A 377 11.28 -3.40 12.08
N GLY A 378 10.52 -4.20 12.84
CA GLY A 378 9.18 -4.65 12.46
C GLY A 378 9.19 -5.99 11.71
N PRO A 379 8.10 -6.78 11.78
CA PRO A 379 8.01 -8.10 11.15
C PRO A 379 7.61 -8.08 9.68
N LEU A 380 7.16 -6.93 9.15
CA LEU A 380 6.68 -6.75 7.79
C LEU A 380 7.47 -5.64 7.09
N PRO A 381 7.70 -5.73 5.77
CA PRO A 381 8.38 -4.68 5.04
C PRO A 381 7.55 -3.39 5.00
N ALA A 382 8.24 -2.26 4.91
CA ALA A 382 7.59 -0.98 4.65
C ALA A 382 7.20 -0.88 3.17
N VAL A 383 6.04 -0.29 2.91
CA VAL A 383 5.51 -0.06 1.55
C VAL A 383 5.59 1.42 1.25
N ARG A 384 6.01 1.80 0.05
CA ARG A 384 5.94 3.19 -0.41
C ARG A 384 4.89 3.32 -1.50
N VAL A 385 4.00 4.30 -1.35
CA VAL A 385 3.06 4.74 -2.37
C VAL A 385 3.45 6.13 -2.82
N GLY A 386 3.84 6.28 -4.09
CA GLY A 386 4.41 7.53 -4.59
C GLY A 386 5.61 7.97 -3.75
N ASP A 387 5.50 9.15 -3.12
CA ASP A 387 6.53 9.71 -2.25
C ASP A 387 6.36 9.35 -0.76
N GLN A 388 5.26 8.68 -0.39
CA GLN A 388 4.93 8.39 1.01
C GLN A 388 5.30 6.96 1.43
N PRO A 389 6.22 6.79 2.40
CA PRO A 389 6.47 5.50 3.02
C PRO A 389 5.45 5.21 4.12
N TYR A 390 4.95 3.98 4.16
CA TYR A 390 4.05 3.43 5.17
C TYR A 390 4.70 2.21 5.83
N GLY A 391 4.81 2.26 7.16
CA GLY A 391 5.17 1.08 7.95
C GLY A 391 3.94 0.20 8.20
N VAL A 392 4.07 -1.10 7.98
CA VAL A 392 3.00 -2.07 8.26
C VAL A 392 3.26 -2.72 9.61
N LEU A 393 2.35 -2.51 10.56
CA LEU A 393 2.51 -2.97 11.94
C LEU A 393 1.32 -3.82 12.35
N PRO A 394 1.52 -5.11 12.71
CA PRO A 394 0.48 -5.88 13.35
C PRO A 394 0.22 -5.32 14.74
N VAL A 395 -1.05 -5.03 15.05
CA VAL A 395 -1.48 -4.50 16.35
C VAL A 395 -2.52 -5.44 16.93
N THR A 396 -2.36 -5.77 18.21
CA THR A 396 -3.35 -6.54 18.97
C THR A 396 -3.52 -5.95 20.37
N SER A 397 -4.70 -6.16 20.96
CA SER A 397 -4.96 -5.74 22.34
C SER A 397 -4.38 -6.77 23.30
N LEU A 398 -3.26 -6.48 23.94
CA LEU A 398 -2.63 -7.41 24.89
C LEU A 398 -3.52 -7.75 26.10
N THR A 399 -4.47 -6.88 26.46
CA THR A 399 -5.41 -7.13 27.57
C THR A 399 -6.55 -8.05 27.19
N GLN A 400 -6.93 -8.08 25.91
CA GLN A 400 -8.00 -8.92 25.39
C GLN A 400 -7.48 -10.14 24.62
N TRP A 401 -6.17 -10.17 24.33
CA TRP A 401 -5.54 -11.25 23.62
C TRP A 401 -5.74 -12.55 24.40
N ARG A 402 -6.18 -13.57 23.67
CA ARG A 402 -6.31 -14.93 24.15
C ARG A 402 -5.54 -15.83 23.19
N PRO A 403 -4.74 -16.78 23.71
CA PRO A 403 -4.03 -17.72 22.85
C PRO A 403 -5.04 -18.52 22.02
N HIS A 404 -4.69 -18.76 20.75
CA HIS A 404 -5.55 -19.52 19.86
C HIS A 404 -5.62 -20.98 20.35
N PRO A 405 -6.81 -21.60 20.48
CA PRO A 405 -6.95 -22.93 21.09
C PRO A 405 -6.12 -24.03 20.41
N SER A 406 -5.90 -23.92 19.10
CA SER A 406 -5.10 -24.88 18.31
C SER A 406 -3.61 -24.53 18.19
N ARG A 407 -3.18 -23.37 18.70
CA ARG A 407 -1.78 -22.92 18.72
C ARG A 407 -1.40 -22.32 20.09
N PRO A 408 -1.50 -23.12 21.17
CA PRO A 408 -1.13 -22.66 22.52
C PRO A 408 0.39 -22.39 22.64
N ASP A 409 1.19 -22.88 21.69
CA ASP A 409 2.65 -22.67 21.57
C ASP A 409 3.05 -21.23 21.23
N LEU A 410 2.12 -20.38 20.78
CA LEU A 410 2.38 -18.96 20.53
C LEU A 410 2.33 -18.11 21.82
N LEU A 411 2.37 -18.76 22.99
CA LEU A 411 2.57 -18.14 24.30
C LEU A 411 4.06 -18.13 24.62
N PHE A 412 4.64 -16.93 24.67
CA PHE A 412 5.95 -16.59 25.25
C PHE A 412 7.17 -17.38 24.75
#